data_AF-A0A3M1DHP5-F1
#
_entry.id   AF-A0A3M1DHP5-F1
#
_cell.length_a   1.000
_cell.length_b   1.000
_cell.length_c   1.000
_cell.angle_alpha   90.00
_cell.angle_beta   90.00
_cell.angle_gamma   90.00
#
_symmetry.space_group_name_H-M   'P 1'
#
loop_
_entity.id
_entity.type
_entity.pdbx_description
1 polymer ?
#
loop_
_entity_poly.entity_id
_entity_poly.type
_entity_poly.pdbx_seq_one_letter_code
_entity_poly.pdbx_strand_id
1 'polypeptide(L)'
;MERGEKKESKQAEKPLDEIARETRRRIDFLRRKPVVDQRDVYRLFKRFFQQYLRKDYEFTIDELRHEIHCIYLQHSVRERIDDLLERLSLIEYTNVVYSREELRALLDDFATVVRSLVAESERRESFIRRMLRLLFPQRPERPIISEFPAIEVDDPLMIELRTLAEEIYASLDRGKVRGAARRYQELIGKYNALGPSAQQNVYHLVHEAYKAIKAHS
;
A
#
# COMPACT_ATOMS: atom_id res chain seq x y z
N MET A 1 -34.74 -27.50 -17.35
CA MET A 1 -34.02 -26.88 -16.23
C MET A 1 -32.62 -26.53 -16.71
N GLU A 2 -32.47 -25.36 -17.32
CA GLU A 2 -31.16 -24.87 -17.76
C GLU A 2 -30.48 -24.15 -16.59
N ARG A 3 -29.35 -24.69 -16.14
CA ARG A 3 -28.47 -24.01 -15.18
C ARG A 3 -27.66 -22.99 -15.95
N GLY A 4 -28.01 -21.71 -15.79
CA GLY A 4 -27.17 -20.60 -16.23
C GLY A 4 -25.90 -20.54 -15.41
N GLU A 5 -24.78 -20.94 -16.02
CA GLU A 5 -23.44 -20.67 -15.50
C GLU A 5 -23.21 -19.16 -15.51
N LYS A 6 -23.26 -18.53 -14.33
CA LYS A 6 -22.76 -17.16 -14.13
C LYS A 6 -21.26 -17.19 -14.38
N LYS A 7 -20.85 -16.68 -15.55
CA LYS A 7 -19.46 -16.25 -15.80
C LYS A 7 -19.13 -15.15 -14.80
N GLU A 8 -18.46 -15.51 -13.71
CA GLU A 8 -17.68 -14.56 -12.91
C GLU A 8 -16.58 -14.01 -13.82
N SER A 9 -16.86 -12.87 -14.44
CA SER A 9 -15.84 -12.06 -15.08
C SER A 9 -14.89 -11.58 -13.99
N LYS A 10 -13.78 -12.30 -13.81
CA LYS A 10 -12.60 -11.80 -13.11
C LYS A 10 -12.17 -10.51 -13.80
N GLN A 11 -12.62 -9.37 -13.31
CA GLN A 11 -12.13 -8.07 -13.75
C GLN A 11 -10.62 -8.08 -13.50
N ALA A 12 -9.84 -8.00 -14.57
CA ALA A 12 -8.40 -7.87 -14.45
C ALA A 12 -8.10 -6.64 -13.59
N GLU A 13 -7.39 -6.85 -12.49
CA GLU A 13 -7.07 -5.80 -11.53
C GLU A 13 -6.26 -4.70 -12.23
N LYS A 14 -6.76 -3.46 -12.17
CA LYS A 14 -6.06 -2.32 -12.77
C LYS A 14 -4.83 -1.98 -11.93
N PRO A 15 -3.69 -1.66 -12.57
CA PRO A 15 -2.52 -1.17 -11.86
C PRO A 15 -2.81 0.21 -11.24
N LEU A 16 -2.15 0.52 -10.12
CA LEU A 16 -2.36 1.77 -9.39
C LEU A 16 -2.12 3.01 -10.25
N ASP A 17 -1.15 2.98 -11.16
CA ASP A 17 -0.86 4.09 -12.06
C ASP A 17 -2.02 4.41 -13.01
N GLU A 18 -2.75 3.38 -13.45
CA GLU A 18 -3.93 3.57 -14.29
C GLU A 18 -5.08 4.19 -13.48
N ILE A 19 -5.32 3.65 -12.28
CA ILE A 19 -6.31 4.18 -11.33
C ILE A 19 -6.01 5.66 -11.03
N ALA A 20 -4.76 5.98 -10.68
CA ALA A 20 -4.33 7.34 -10.39
C ALA A 20 -4.48 8.28 -11.59
N ARG A 21 -4.16 7.81 -12.80
CA ARG A 21 -4.32 8.59 -14.04
C ARG A 21 -5.78 8.86 -14.36
N GLU A 22 -6.65 7.86 -14.22
CA GLU A 22 -8.10 8.03 -14.38
C GLU A 22 -8.64 9.04 -13.37
N THR A 23 -8.24 8.91 -12.10
CA THR A 23 -8.63 9.83 -11.03
C THR A 23 -8.16 11.25 -11.28
N ARG A 24 -6.90 11.47 -11.69
CA ARG A 24 -6.38 12.81 -12.03
C ARG A 24 -7.18 13.47 -13.15
N ARG A 25 -7.51 12.73 -14.21
CA ARG A 25 -8.36 13.25 -15.30
C ARG A 25 -9.75 13.68 -14.81
N ARG A 26 -10.33 12.91 -13.89
CA ARG A 26 -11.63 13.25 -13.28
C ARG A 26 -11.52 14.47 -12.37
N ILE A 27 -10.45 14.60 -11.60
CA ILE A 27 -10.15 15.79 -10.80
C ILE A 27 -10.07 17.03 -11.72
N ASP A 28 -9.29 16.95 -12.80
CA ASP A 28 -9.13 18.05 -13.77
C ASP A 28 -10.45 18.44 -14.43
N PHE A 29 -11.27 17.44 -14.77
CA PHE A 29 -12.61 17.66 -15.30
C PHE A 29 -13.50 18.41 -14.29
N LEU A 30 -13.55 17.97 -13.03
CA LEU A 30 -14.35 18.63 -11.99
C LEU A 30 -13.86 20.06 -11.74
N ARG A 31 -12.56 20.33 -11.75
CA ARG A 31 -12.02 21.69 -11.57
C ARG A 31 -12.49 22.67 -12.64
N ARG A 32 -12.57 22.19 -13.89
CA ARG A 32 -12.99 22.98 -15.07
C ARG A 32 -14.50 23.12 -15.16
N LYS A 33 -15.27 22.22 -14.53
CA LYS A 33 -16.73 22.26 -14.52
C LYS A 33 -17.21 23.60 -13.91
N PRO A 34 -18.17 24.30 -14.55
CA PRO A 34 -18.69 25.58 -14.04
C PRO A 34 -19.32 25.45 -12.65
N VAL A 35 -20.04 24.34 -12.43
CA VAL A 35 -20.70 23.98 -11.18
C VAL A 35 -20.18 22.62 -10.73
N VAL A 36 -19.58 22.55 -9.56
CA VAL A 36 -19.08 21.31 -8.97
C VAL A 36 -20.02 20.92 -7.84
N ASP A 37 -20.58 19.72 -7.90
CA ASP A 37 -21.42 19.17 -6.84
C ASP A 37 -20.53 18.44 -5.82
N GLN A 38 -20.80 18.63 -4.53
CA GLN A 38 -20.17 17.87 -3.45
C GLN A 38 -20.30 16.36 -3.66
N ARG A 39 -21.45 15.90 -4.17
CA ARG A 39 -21.70 14.49 -4.49
C ARG A 39 -20.74 13.97 -5.54
N ASP A 40 -20.38 14.78 -6.53
CA ASP A 40 -19.41 14.40 -7.56
C ASP A 40 -18.02 14.21 -6.95
N VAL A 41 -17.60 15.12 -6.06
CA VAL A 41 -16.31 15.07 -5.37
C VAL A 41 -16.24 13.85 -4.44
N TYR A 42 -17.28 13.65 -3.64
CA TYR A 42 -17.36 12.53 -2.70
C TYR A 42 -17.38 11.17 -3.40
N ARG A 43 -18.16 11.02 -4.48
CA ARG A 43 -18.16 9.79 -5.29
C ARG A 43 -16.81 9.52 -5.96
N LEU A 44 -16.15 10.56 -6.44
CA LEU A 44 -14.81 10.43 -7.03
C LEU A 44 -13.83 9.87 -6.01
N PHE A 45 -13.87 10.41 -4.78
CA PHE A 45 -13.03 9.96 -3.68
C PHE A 45 -13.29 8.49 -3.33
N LYS A 46 -14.56 8.12 -3.03
CA LYS A 46 -14.93 6.73 -2.71
C LYS A 46 -14.50 5.75 -3.79
N ARG A 47 -14.76 6.09 -5.06
CA ARG A 47 -14.43 5.23 -6.19
C ARG A 47 -12.93 4.98 -6.29
N PHE A 48 -12.10 6.00 -6.07
CA PHE A 48 -10.66 5.81 -6.07
C PHE A 48 -10.22 4.84 -4.98
N PHE A 49 -10.71 5.02 -3.74
CA PHE A 49 -10.32 4.15 -2.64
C PHE A 49 -10.87 2.72 -2.76
N GLN A 50 -12.06 2.52 -3.33
CA GLN A 50 -12.55 1.19 -3.72
C GLN A 50 -11.59 0.49 -4.69
N GLN A 51 -11.14 1.20 -5.72
CA GLN A 51 -10.20 0.63 -6.69
C GLN A 51 -8.81 0.41 -6.08
N TYR A 52 -8.33 1.34 -5.26
CA TYR A 52 -7.05 1.27 -4.57
C TYR A 52 -6.98 0.09 -3.60
N LEU A 53 -8.02 -0.08 -2.78
CA LEU A 53 -8.13 -1.14 -1.78
C LEU A 53 -8.61 -2.47 -2.36
N ARG A 54 -9.07 -2.47 -3.63
CA ARG A 54 -9.64 -3.63 -4.34
C ARG A 54 -10.83 -4.22 -3.61
N LYS A 55 -11.76 -3.36 -3.23
CA LYS A 55 -12.96 -3.73 -2.48
C LYS A 55 -14.18 -3.43 -3.32
N ASP A 56 -15.12 -4.36 -3.33
CA ASP A 56 -16.29 -4.40 -4.19
C ASP A 56 -17.57 -3.86 -3.52
N TYR A 57 -17.47 -3.38 -2.27
CA TYR A 57 -18.56 -2.73 -1.54
C TYR A 57 -18.34 -1.22 -1.37
N GLU A 58 -19.43 -0.50 -1.09
CA GLU A 58 -19.39 0.93 -0.77
C GLU A 58 -19.11 1.14 0.71
N PHE A 59 -18.00 1.82 1.02
CA PHE A 59 -17.60 2.12 2.40
C PHE A 59 -18.34 3.34 2.95
N THR A 60 -18.55 3.40 4.25
CA THR A 60 -18.65 4.67 4.99
C THR A 60 -17.26 5.31 5.15
N ILE A 61 -17.18 6.59 5.51
CA ILE A 61 -15.89 7.22 5.81
C ILE A 61 -15.16 6.52 6.97
N ASP A 62 -15.89 6.03 7.97
CA ASP A 62 -15.29 5.32 9.12
C ASP A 62 -14.72 3.96 8.73
N GLU A 63 -15.45 3.21 7.90
CA GLU A 63 -14.95 1.94 7.34
C GLU A 63 -13.72 2.17 6.47
N LEU A 64 -13.73 3.21 5.64
CA LEU A 64 -12.57 3.55 4.83
C LEU A 64 -11.37 3.93 5.70
N ARG A 65 -11.58 4.70 6.77
CA ARG A 65 -10.51 5.02 7.73
C ARG A 65 -9.91 3.74 8.31
N HIS A 66 -10.76 2.82 8.78
CA HIS A 66 -10.30 1.55 9.32
C HIS A 66 -9.46 0.75 8.31
N GLU A 67 -9.93 0.63 7.06
CA GLU A 67 -9.22 -0.09 6.00
C GLU A 67 -7.87 0.54 5.66
N ILE A 68 -7.78 1.87 5.65
CA ILE A 68 -6.51 2.59 5.46
C ILE A 68 -5.54 2.35 6.62
N HIS A 69 -6.04 2.27 7.86
CA HIS A 69 -5.21 1.96 9.03
C HIS A 69 -4.60 0.55 8.98
N CYS A 70 -5.31 -0.41 8.39
CA CYS A 70 -4.85 -1.78 8.19
C CYS A 70 -3.74 -1.91 7.14
N ILE A 71 -3.53 -0.88 6.31
CA ILE A 71 -2.45 -0.85 5.33
C ILE A 71 -1.28 -0.09 5.93
N TYR A 72 -0.08 -0.67 5.88
CA TYR A 72 1.13 0.09 6.19
C TYR A 72 1.15 1.32 5.29
N LEU A 73 1.38 2.51 5.82
CA LEU A 73 1.58 3.77 5.09
C LEU A 73 2.59 4.62 5.88
N GLN A 74 3.39 5.44 5.19
CA GLN A 74 4.23 6.42 5.88
C GLN A 74 3.35 7.35 6.71
N HIS A 75 3.78 7.68 7.92
CA HIS A 75 2.99 8.47 8.87
C HIS A 75 2.46 9.76 8.25
N SER A 76 3.31 10.49 7.51
CA SER A 76 2.93 11.72 6.82
C SER A 76 1.91 11.55 5.69
N VAL A 77 1.84 10.37 5.07
CA VAL A 77 0.82 10.06 4.06
C VAL A 77 -0.49 9.71 4.75
N ARG A 78 -0.42 8.94 5.84
CA ARG A 78 -1.58 8.57 6.65
C ARG A 78 -2.26 9.81 7.24
N GLU A 79 -1.52 10.70 7.89
CA GLU A 79 -2.08 11.95 8.44
C GLU A 79 -2.82 12.77 7.38
N ARG A 80 -2.26 12.91 6.17
CA ARG A 80 -2.93 13.62 5.07
C ARG A 80 -4.22 12.95 4.62
N ILE A 81 -4.28 11.62 4.67
CA ILE A 81 -5.51 10.88 4.35
C ILE A 81 -6.53 11.10 5.46
N ASP A 82 -6.12 11.03 6.72
CA ASP A 82 -6.98 11.27 7.88
C ASP A 82 -7.58 12.67 7.87
N ASP A 83 -6.77 13.70 7.60
CA ASP A 83 -7.23 15.09 7.47
C ASP A 83 -8.26 15.25 6.35
N LEU A 84 -8.05 14.56 5.22
CA LEU A 84 -8.98 14.59 4.09
C LEU A 84 -10.28 13.83 4.40
N LEU A 85 -10.18 12.67 5.07
CA LEU A 85 -11.33 11.89 5.52
C LEU A 85 -12.17 12.68 6.52
N GLU A 86 -11.55 13.44 7.42
CA GLU A 86 -12.25 14.31 8.37
C GLU A 86 -13.10 15.36 7.65
N ARG A 87 -12.57 15.98 6.59
CA ARG A 87 -13.35 16.95 5.82
C ARG A 87 -14.46 16.29 4.99
N LEU A 88 -14.25 15.06 4.55
CA LEU A 88 -15.26 14.31 3.79
C LEU A 88 -16.34 13.70 4.68
N SER A 89 -16.04 13.40 5.95
CA SER A 89 -17.02 12.95 6.94
C SER A 89 -18.12 14.00 7.13
N LEU A 90 -17.74 15.28 7.08
CA LEU A 90 -18.69 16.39 7.13
C LEU A 90 -19.65 16.39 5.92
N ILE A 91 -19.21 15.98 4.73
CA ILE A 91 -20.10 15.83 3.57
C ILE A 91 -21.10 14.68 3.77
N GLU A 92 -20.67 13.58 4.40
CA GLU A 92 -21.51 12.40 4.61
C GLU A 92 -22.52 12.59 5.74
N TYR A 93 -22.09 13.18 6.85
CA TYR A 93 -22.86 13.21 8.10
C TYR A 93 -23.51 14.54 8.42
N THR A 94 -23.26 15.60 7.63
CA THR A 94 -23.83 16.93 7.86
C THR A 94 -24.47 17.51 6.60
N ASN A 95 -25.28 18.56 6.79
CA ASN A 95 -25.87 19.33 5.70
C ASN A 95 -25.02 20.55 5.31
N VAL A 96 -23.71 20.54 5.60
CA VAL A 96 -22.82 21.66 5.30
C VAL A 96 -22.75 21.88 3.79
N VAL A 97 -22.99 23.13 3.38
CA VAL A 97 -22.88 23.52 1.97
C VAL A 97 -21.49 24.11 1.71
N TYR A 98 -20.62 23.31 1.11
CA TYR A 98 -19.33 23.74 0.59
C TYR A 98 -19.47 24.70 -0.58
N SER A 99 -18.72 25.79 -0.50
CA SER A 99 -18.45 26.70 -1.61
C SER A 99 -17.64 26.01 -2.71
N ARG A 100 -17.63 26.64 -3.90
CA ARG A 100 -16.86 26.15 -5.05
C ARG A 100 -15.36 26.12 -4.74
N GLU A 101 -14.88 27.10 -4.00
CA GLU A 101 -13.49 27.27 -3.60
C GLU A 101 -13.06 26.14 -2.65
N GLU A 102 -13.90 25.79 -1.66
CA GLU A 102 -13.63 24.69 -0.74
C GLU A 102 -13.65 23.33 -1.45
N LEU A 103 -14.59 23.12 -2.39
CA LEU A 103 -14.62 21.91 -3.21
C LEU A 103 -13.37 21.78 -4.10
N ARG A 104 -12.85 22.90 -4.60
CA ARG A 104 -11.59 22.91 -5.36
C ARG A 104 -10.40 22.60 -4.46
N ALA A 105 -10.34 23.17 -3.27
CA ALA A 105 -9.31 22.86 -2.28
C ALA A 105 -9.32 21.36 -1.91
N LEU A 106 -10.50 20.77 -1.69
CA LEU A 106 -10.64 19.33 -1.48
C LEU A 106 -10.11 18.49 -2.66
N LEU A 107 -10.37 18.92 -3.88
CA LEU A 107 -9.83 18.28 -5.09
C LEU A 107 -8.31 18.44 -5.23
N ASP A 108 -7.71 19.52 -4.70
CA ASP A 108 -6.26 19.73 -4.63
C ASP A 108 -5.59 18.85 -3.57
N ASP A 109 -6.18 18.77 -2.39
CA ASP A 109 -5.73 17.88 -1.32
C ASP A 109 -5.82 16.42 -1.76
N PHE A 110 -6.94 16.05 -2.40
CA PHE A 110 -7.13 14.71 -2.93
C PHE A 110 -6.12 14.37 -4.04
N ALA A 111 -5.84 15.29 -4.96
CA ALA A 111 -4.80 15.08 -5.98
C ALA A 111 -3.42 14.86 -5.35
N THR A 112 -3.14 15.52 -4.22
CA THR A 112 -1.90 15.35 -3.46
C THR A 112 -1.85 13.98 -2.77
N VAL A 113 -2.93 13.54 -2.13
CA VAL A 113 -3.05 12.18 -1.57
C VAL A 113 -2.82 11.11 -2.64
N VAL A 114 -3.47 11.23 -3.80
CA VAL A 114 -3.29 10.28 -4.92
C VAL A 114 -1.83 10.24 -5.37
N ARG A 115 -1.15 11.40 -5.47
CA ARG A 115 0.29 11.44 -5.81
C ARG A 115 1.15 10.78 -4.74
N SER A 116 0.89 11.04 -3.46
CA SER A 116 1.62 10.44 -2.35
C SER A 116 1.46 8.91 -2.32
N LEU A 117 0.25 8.40 -2.53
CA LEU A 117 -0.02 6.96 -2.56
C LEU A 117 0.70 6.26 -3.74
N VAL A 118 0.72 6.89 -4.93
CA VAL A 118 1.49 6.39 -6.08
C VAL A 118 2.98 6.38 -5.75
N ALA A 119 3.52 7.51 -5.28
CA ALA A 119 4.93 7.62 -4.93
C ALA A 119 5.34 6.62 -3.83
N GLU A 120 4.45 6.34 -2.88
CA GLU A 120 4.68 5.36 -1.83
C GLU A 120 4.63 3.93 -2.38
N SER A 121 3.72 3.62 -3.30
CA SER A 121 3.69 2.34 -4.01
C SER A 121 4.96 2.15 -4.86
N GLU A 122 5.40 3.18 -5.58
CA GLU A 122 6.65 3.16 -6.34
C GLU A 122 7.86 3.00 -5.42
N ARG A 123 7.88 3.64 -4.24
CA ARG A 123 8.92 3.43 -3.22
C ARG A 123 8.92 2.00 -2.70
N ARG A 124 7.75 1.39 -2.49
CA ARG A 124 7.66 -0.02 -2.10
C ARG A 124 8.09 -0.95 -3.22
N GLU A 125 7.62 -0.73 -4.43
CA GLU A 125 8.00 -1.54 -5.58
C GLU A 125 9.48 -1.37 -5.91
N SER A 126 10.05 -0.17 -5.80
CA SER A 126 11.47 0.08 -5.99
C SER A 126 12.29 -0.46 -4.83
N PHE A 127 11.79 -0.46 -3.60
CA PHE A 127 12.40 -1.16 -2.47
C PHE A 127 12.39 -2.67 -2.71
N ILE A 128 11.26 -3.26 -3.08
CA ILE A 128 11.12 -4.69 -3.42
C ILE A 128 11.97 -5.03 -4.65
N ARG A 129 12.01 -4.20 -5.69
CA ARG A 129 12.88 -4.39 -6.87
C ARG A 129 14.35 -4.19 -6.52
N ARG A 130 14.71 -3.30 -5.59
CA ARG A 130 16.08 -3.13 -5.10
C ARG A 130 16.49 -4.34 -4.26
N MET A 131 15.60 -4.85 -3.43
CA MET A 131 15.75 -6.12 -2.72
C MET A 131 15.90 -7.29 -3.70
N LEU A 132 15.05 -7.38 -4.72
CA LEU A 132 15.11 -8.41 -5.77
C LEU A 132 16.34 -8.25 -6.68
N ARG A 133 16.87 -7.04 -6.91
CA ARG A 133 18.13 -6.80 -7.62
C ARG A 133 19.36 -7.18 -6.79
N LEU A 134 19.26 -7.08 -5.45
CA LEU A 134 20.27 -7.61 -4.53
C LEU A 134 20.21 -9.15 -4.47
N LEU A 135 19.02 -9.74 -4.63
CA LEU A 135 18.79 -11.20 -4.64
C LEU A 135 19.05 -11.86 -6.01
N PHE A 136 18.89 -11.12 -7.12
CA PHE A 136 19.25 -11.52 -8.49
C PHE A 136 20.02 -10.39 -9.18
N PRO A 137 21.37 -10.40 -9.16
CA PRO A 137 22.16 -9.46 -9.94
C PRO A 137 22.01 -9.82 -11.42
N GLN A 138 21.04 -9.19 -12.09
CA GLN A 138 21.11 -9.12 -13.54
C GLN A 138 22.38 -8.35 -13.90
N ARG A 139 23.11 -8.90 -14.87
CA ARG A 139 24.38 -8.39 -15.39
C ARG A 139 24.36 -6.86 -15.62
N PRO A 140 25.52 -6.21 -15.48
CA PRO A 140 25.61 -4.80 -15.16
C PRO A 140 25.28 -3.92 -16.37
N GLU A 141 24.30 -3.03 -16.23
CA GLU A 141 24.29 -1.76 -16.96
C GLU A 141 23.99 -0.60 -16.01
N ARG A 142 25.10 -0.03 -15.53
CA ARG A 142 25.40 1.34 -15.08
C ARG A 142 24.55 2.02 -13.98
N PRO A 143 25.19 2.87 -13.14
CA PRO A 143 24.65 3.29 -11.86
C PRO A 143 23.86 4.60 -11.99
N ILE A 144 22.70 4.69 -11.36
CA ILE A 144 22.10 5.98 -11.01
C ILE A 144 21.62 5.93 -9.55
N ILE A 145 22.50 6.49 -8.71
CA ILE A 145 22.31 7.32 -7.52
C ILE A 145 21.09 7.01 -6.64
N SER A 146 21.47 6.51 -5.46
CA SER A 146 20.73 6.32 -4.21
C SER A 146 20.07 7.60 -3.72
N GLU A 147 18.85 7.50 -3.16
CA GLU A 147 18.49 8.11 -1.86
C GLU A 147 17.09 7.66 -1.41
N PHE A 148 17.00 7.13 -0.17
CA PHE A 148 15.78 6.70 0.53
C PHE A 148 15.45 7.68 1.66
N PRO A 149 14.17 7.91 2.02
CA PRO A 149 13.82 8.47 3.32
C PRO A 149 13.67 7.36 4.37
N ALA A 150 14.27 7.63 5.52
CA ALA A 150 14.48 6.77 6.67
C ALA A 150 13.17 6.20 7.28
N ILE A 151 13.11 4.87 7.37
CA ILE A 151 12.62 4.23 8.62
C ILE A 151 13.56 4.75 9.71
N GLU A 152 13.16 5.00 10.94
CA GLU A 152 14.18 5.20 11.99
C GLU A 152 14.99 3.88 12.06
N VAL A 153 16.14 3.86 11.38
CA VAL A 153 16.99 2.69 11.10
C VAL A 153 17.84 2.35 12.33
N ASP A 154 17.60 2.98 13.48
CA ASP A 154 18.50 2.85 14.62
C ASP A 154 18.18 1.70 15.56
N ASP A 155 17.12 0.91 15.33
CA ASP A 155 16.91 -0.33 16.09
C ASP A 155 17.73 -1.48 15.49
N PRO A 156 18.84 -1.90 16.13
CA PRO A 156 19.73 -2.93 15.59
C PRO A 156 19.01 -4.26 15.37
N LEU A 157 17.97 -4.54 16.17
CA LEU A 157 17.23 -5.79 16.10
C LEU A 157 16.36 -5.87 14.84
N MET A 158 15.80 -4.73 14.40
CA MET A 158 15.03 -4.66 13.16
C MET A 158 15.91 -4.85 11.92
N ILE A 159 17.16 -4.37 11.97
CA ILE A 159 18.16 -4.63 10.94
C ILE A 159 18.48 -6.13 10.92
N GLU A 160 18.75 -6.74 12.07
CA GLU A 160 19.08 -8.17 12.14
C GLU A 160 17.94 -9.08 11.64
N LEU A 161 16.69 -8.77 11.99
CA LEU A 161 15.52 -9.52 11.51
C LEU A 161 15.38 -9.44 9.99
N ARG A 162 15.69 -8.27 9.41
CA ARG A 162 15.72 -8.09 7.95
C ARG A 162 16.84 -8.88 7.30
N THR A 163 18.05 -8.81 7.86
CA THR A 163 19.21 -9.58 7.40
C THR A 163 18.92 -11.08 7.39
N LEU A 164 18.28 -11.60 8.44
CA LEU A 164 17.93 -13.02 8.50
C LEU A 164 16.88 -13.41 7.45
N ALA A 165 15.87 -12.56 7.23
CA ALA A 165 14.90 -12.79 6.16
C ALA A 165 15.59 -12.85 4.79
N GLU A 166 16.53 -11.93 4.51
CA GLU A 166 17.33 -11.92 3.28
C GLU A 166 18.15 -13.20 3.11
N GLU A 167 18.82 -13.67 4.18
CA GLU A 167 19.62 -14.90 4.15
C GLU A 167 18.78 -16.17 3.90
N ILE A 168 17.51 -16.18 4.33
CA ILE A 168 16.57 -17.27 4.06
C ILE A 168 16.27 -17.33 2.56
N TYR A 169 15.84 -16.21 1.96
CA TYR A 169 15.54 -16.18 0.53
C TYR A 169 16.77 -16.50 -0.32
N ALA A 170 17.94 -15.95 0.01
CA ALA A 170 19.18 -16.26 -0.67
C ALA A 170 19.58 -17.76 -0.57
N SER A 171 19.18 -18.43 0.51
CA SER A 171 19.38 -19.88 0.65
C SER A 171 18.39 -20.67 -0.21
N LEU A 172 17.13 -20.24 -0.29
CA LEU A 172 16.10 -20.87 -1.14
C LEU A 172 16.42 -20.74 -2.62
N ASP A 173 16.86 -19.57 -3.09
CA ASP A 173 17.25 -19.32 -4.49
C ASP A 173 18.40 -20.24 -4.94
N ARG A 174 19.24 -20.67 -3.99
CA ARG A 174 20.35 -21.60 -4.23
C ARG A 174 19.95 -23.07 -4.10
N GLY A 175 18.67 -23.37 -3.94
CA GLY A 175 18.16 -24.70 -3.64
C GLY A 175 18.59 -25.25 -2.27
N LYS A 176 19.14 -24.40 -1.39
CA LYS A 176 19.66 -24.80 -0.06
C LYS A 176 18.56 -24.70 1.00
N VAL A 177 17.50 -25.50 0.83
CA VAL A 177 16.33 -25.50 1.71
C VAL A 177 16.70 -25.73 3.18
N ARG A 178 17.65 -26.63 3.47
CA ARG A 178 18.16 -26.87 4.83
C ARG A 178 18.86 -25.63 5.43
N GLY A 179 19.56 -24.86 4.61
CA GLY A 179 20.19 -23.61 5.03
C GLY A 179 19.15 -22.53 5.35
N ALA A 180 18.13 -22.41 4.50
CA ALA A 180 16.99 -21.51 4.70
C ALA A 180 16.24 -21.84 5.99
N ALA A 181 15.96 -23.13 6.24
CA ALA A 181 15.31 -23.58 7.47
C ALA A 181 16.11 -23.23 8.72
N ARG A 182 17.45 -23.36 8.69
CA ARG A 182 18.32 -22.98 9.82
C ARG A 182 18.25 -21.48 10.12
N ARG A 183 18.29 -20.63 9.09
CA ARG A 183 18.18 -19.17 9.24
C ARG A 183 16.79 -18.73 9.68
N TYR A 184 15.75 -19.46 9.28
CA TYR A 184 14.39 -19.22 9.76
C TYR A 184 14.21 -19.52 11.25
N GLN A 185 14.90 -20.53 11.78
CA GLN A 185 14.93 -20.77 13.24
C GLN A 185 15.57 -19.58 13.99
N GLU A 186 16.64 -19.01 13.43
CA GLU A 186 17.28 -17.81 13.98
C GLU A 186 16.35 -16.58 13.92
N LEU A 187 15.62 -16.42 12.81
CA LEU A 187 14.61 -15.36 12.63
C LEU A 187 13.47 -15.48 13.66
N ILE A 188 12.91 -16.69 13.85
CA ILE A 188 11.89 -16.95 14.87
C ILE A 188 12.44 -16.64 16.26
N GLY A 189 13.68 -17.02 16.55
CA GLY A 189 14.31 -16.77 17.84
C GLY A 189 14.35 -15.28 18.18
N LYS A 190 14.81 -14.45 17.23
CA LYS A 190 14.83 -12.98 17.39
C LYS A 190 13.43 -12.38 17.40
N TYR A 191 12.49 -12.91 16.61
CA TYR A 191 11.10 -12.46 16.60
C TYR A 191 10.42 -12.70 17.96
N ASN A 192 10.62 -13.88 18.56
CA ASN A 192 10.05 -14.21 19.87
C ASN A 192 10.66 -13.38 21.01
N ALA A 193 11.85 -12.82 20.83
CA ALA A 193 12.49 -11.91 21.78
C ALA A 193 11.91 -10.48 21.74
N LEU A 194 11.12 -10.15 20.71
CA LEU A 194 10.44 -8.86 20.61
C LEU A 194 9.26 -8.76 21.59
N GLY A 195 8.96 -7.54 22.04
CA GLY A 195 7.70 -7.26 22.75
C GLY A 195 6.47 -7.42 21.83
N PRO A 196 5.25 -7.61 22.39
CA PRO A 196 4.05 -7.93 21.62
C PRO A 196 3.72 -6.94 20.48
N SER A 197 3.93 -5.65 20.73
CA SER A 197 3.73 -4.59 19.71
C SER A 197 4.70 -4.74 18.53
N ALA A 198 5.99 -5.00 18.80
CA ALA A 198 6.99 -5.19 17.77
C ALA A 198 6.80 -6.53 17.02
N GLN A 199 6.36 -7.59 17.72
CA GLN A 199 5.96 -8.85 17.08
C GLN A 199 4.85 -8.63 16.07
N GLN A 200 3.80 -7.88 16.43
CA GLN A 200 2.70 -7.58 15.51
C GLN A 200 3.19 -6.87 14.23
N ASN A 201 4.15 -5.95 14.35
CA ASN A 201 4.74 -5.24 13.22
C ASN A 201 5.61 -6.12 12.31
N VAL A 202 6.25 -7.16 12.87
CA VAL A 202 7.20 -8.01 12.14
C VAL A 202 6.59 -9.35 11.71
N TYR A 203 5.39 -9.69 12.20
CA TYR A 203 4.73 -10.96 11.93
C TYR A 203 4.65 -11.31 10.44
N HIS A 204 4.34 -10.33 9.58
CA HIS A 204 4.28 -10.55 8.14
C HIS A 204 5.62 -11.03 7.54
N LEU A 205 6.74 -10.47 7.99
CA LEU A 205 8.08 -10.86 7.53
C LEU A 205 8.36 -12.34 7.84
N VAL A 206 8.05 -12.75 9.08
CA VAL A 206 8.25 -14.13 9.53
C VAL A 206 7.30 -15.09 8.80
N HIS A 207 6.04 -14.71 8.67
CA HIS A 207 5.03 -15.53 8.01
C HIS A 207 5.33 -15.77 6.52
N GLU A 208 5.80 -14.74 5.80
CA GLU A 208 6.19 -14.91 4.40
C GLU A 208 7.45 -15.78 4.25
N ALA A 209 8.44 -15.62 5.14
CA ALA A 209 9.62 -16.50 5.16
C ALA A 209 9.23 -17.97 5.38
N TYR A 210 8.26 -18.25 6.27
CA TYR A 210 7.73 -19.60 6.46
C TYR A 210 7.09 -20.18 5.20
N LYS A 211 6.19 -19.41 4.56
CA LYS A 211 5.51 -19.83 3.33
C LYS A 211 6.53 -20.13 2.23
N ALA A 212 7.55 -19.29 2.09
CA ALA A 212 8.60 -19.46 1.10
C ALA A 212 9.35 -20.78 1.32
N ILE A 213 9.75 -21.11 2.55
CA ILE A 213 10.42 -22.37 2.86
C ILE A 213 9.51 -23.57 2.58
N LYS A 214 8.24 -23.48 2.99
CA LYS A 214 7.25 -24.54 2.79
C LYS A 214 6.98 -24.81 1.31
N ALA A 215 7.02 -23.79 0.46
CA ALA A 215 6.85 -23.95 -0.99
C ALA A 215 8.03 -24.67 -1.67
N HIS A 216 9.21 -24.71 -1.01
CA HIS A 216 10.43 -25.35 -1.52
C HIS A 216 10.75 -26.69 -0.82
N SER A 217 9.92 -27.12 0.13
CA SER A 217 10.08 -28.38 0.87
C SER A 217 9.19 -29.47 0.29
#